data_AF-A0AAD4Z9H2-F1
#
_entry.id   AF-A0AAD4Z9H2-F1
#
_cell.length_a   1.000
_cell.length_b   1.000
_cell.length_c   1.000
_cell.angle_alpha   90.00
_cell.angle_beta   90.00
_cell.angle_gamma   90.00
#
_symmetry.space_group_name_H-M   'P 1'
#
loop_
_entity.id
_entity.type
_entity.pdbx_description
1 polymer ?
#
loop_
_entity_poly.entity_id
_entity_poly.type
_entity_poly.pdbx_seq_one_letter_code
_entity_poly.pdbx_strand_id
1 'polypeptide(L)'
;MVRQLPVQVQYSNVNFAGKVDNNNRFYMWNVLEVDDPMPFNAKVKELLSGLSTKASSNPKFYATGELELSSSETLYGLTQCTRDLSSSNCKKCLDDAISELPNCCDAKRGGRVVGGSCNFRYELYPIVDP
;
A
#
# COMPACT_ATOMS: atom_id res chain seq x y z
N MET A 1 15.96 -14.99 9.57
CA MET A 1 15.47 -13.70 9.06
C MET A 1 14.06 -13.48 9.59
N VAL A 2 13.89 -12.54 10.51
CA VAL A 2 12.57 -12.17 11.05
C VAL A 2 12.03 -11.07 10.14
N ARG A 3 11.07 -11.38 9.27
CA ARG A 3 10.36 -10.36 8.50
C ARG A 3 9.36 -9.69 9.42
N GLN A 4 9.65 -8.47 9.90
CA GLN A 4 8.64 -7.66 10.59
C GLN A 4 7.59 -7.22 9.59
N LEU A 5 6.46 -7.93 9.55
CA LEU A 5 5.30 -7.52 8.78
C LEU A 5 4.44 -6.58 9.64
N PRO A 6 3.87 -5.52 9.07
CA PRO A 6 2.89 -4.71 9.77
C PRO A 6 1.70 -5.59 10.19
N VAL A 7 1.32 -5.48 11.47
CA VAL A 7 0.17 -6.17 12.06
C VAL A 7 -0.95 -5.16 12.22
N GLN A 8 -2.11 -5.48 11.65
CA GLN A 8 -3.33 -4.71 11.81
C GLN A 8 -4.31 -5.49 12.69
N VAL A 9 -4.91 -4.80 13.66
CA VAL A 9 -5.89 -5.38 14.57
C VAL A 9 -7.20 -4.60 14.43
N GLN A 10 -8.29 -5.32 14.19
CA GLN A 10 -9.65 -4.76 14.12
C GLN A 10 -10.56 -5.53 15.09
N TYR A 11 -11.35 -4.80 15.87
CA TYR A 11 -12.42 -5.35 16.69
C TYR A 11 -13.70 -4.54 16.46
N SER A 12 -14.84 -5.20 16.48
CA SER A 12 -16.14 -4.56 16.31
C SER A 12 -17.25 -5.42 16.90
N ASN A 13 -18.36 -4.79 17.29
CA ASN A 13 -19.59 -5.46 17.71
C ASN A 13 -20.48 -5.86 16.51
N VAL A 14 -20.12 -5.48 15.28
CA VAL A 14 -20.81 -5.89 14.05
C VAL A 14 -19.98 -6.91 13.28
N ASN A 15 -20.63 -7.80 12.52
CA ASN A 15 -19.92 -8.78 11.70
C ASN A 15 -19.27 -8.10 10.47
N PHE A 16 -17.95 -8.03 10.48
CA PHE A 16 -17.10 -7.44 9.42
C PHE A 16 -16.37 -8.48 8.56
N ALA A 17 -16.38 -9.77 8.93
CA ALA A 17 -15.61 -10.80 8.24
C ALA A 17 -15.99 -10.90 6.74
N GLY A 18 -14.99 -10.84 5.87
CA GLY A 18 -15.14 -10.95 4.42
C GLY A 18 -15.69 -9.69 3.73
N LYS A 19 -15.97 -8.63 4.49
CA LYS A 19 -16.48 -7.36 3.97
C LYS A 19 -15.35 -6.34 3.89
N VAL A 20 -15.31 -5.61 2.78
CA VAL A 20 -14.37 -4.50 2.62
C VAL A 20 -14.80 -3.36 3.53
N ASP A 21 -13.93 -2.97 4.45
CA ASP A 21 -14.08 -1.82 5.31
C ASP A 21 -13.15 -0.69 4.85
N ASN A 22 -13.75 0.26 4.15
CA ASN A 22 -13.10 1.49 3.68
C ASN A 22 -13.28 2.65 4.67
N ASN A 23 -13.88 2.43 5.85
CA ASN A 23 -14.11 3.49 6.82
C ASN A 23 -12.84 3.81 7.61
N ASN A 24 -12.80 5.01 8.20
CA ASN A 24 -11.72 5.46 9.10
C ASN A 24 -10.32 5.31 8.49
N ARG A 25 -10.17 5.72 7.21
CA ARG A 25 -8.87 5.75 6.54
C ARG A 25 -7.91 6.67 7.30
N PHE A 26 -6.73 6.15 7.58
CA PHE A 26 -5.63 6.91 8.13
C PHE A 26 -4.57 7.14 7.06
N TYR A 27 -4.11 8.38 6.97
CA TYR A 27 -3.19 8.85 5.94
C TYR A 27 -1.89 9.30 6.61
N MET A 28 -0.76 8.88 6.05
CA MET A 28 0.55 9.37 6.45
C MET A 28 1.38 9.63 5.22
N TRP A 29 2.24 10.64 5.28
CA TRP A 29 3.18 10.92 4.20
C TRP A 29 4.49 11.44 4.75
N ASN A 30 5.53 11.31 3.94
CA ASN A 30 6.79 11.98 4.19
C ASN A 30 6.58 13.49 4.05
N VAL A 31 7.15 14.28 4.98
CA VAL A 31 7.07 15.74 4.92
C VAL A 31 7.85 16.32 3.74
N LEU A 32 8.83 15.58 3.24
CA LEU A 32 9.63 15.96 2.07
C LEU A 32 8.92 15.58 0.77
N GLU A 33 9.14 16.43 -0.23
CA GLU A 33 8.63 16.29 -1.58
C GLU A 33 9.73 15.82 -2.54
N VAL A 34 9.31 15.32 -3.70
CA VAL A 34 10.19 15.03 -4.85
C VAL A 34 10.30 16.24 -5.76
N ASP A 35 11.39 16.33 -6.51
CA ASP A 35 11.64 17.47 -7.42
C ASP A 35 10.73 17.44 -8.67
N ASP A 36 10.42 16.25 -9.18
CA ASP A 36 9.56 16.06 -10.37
C ASP A 36 8.35 15.15 -10.05
N PRO A 37 7.24 15.73 -9.56
CA PRO A 37 6.10 14.95 -9.06
C PRO A 37 5.39 14.10 -10.11
N MET A 38 5.25 14.61 -11.34
CA MET A 38 4.42 13.96 -12.37
C MET A 38 4.93 12.56 -12.76
N PRO A 39 6.20 12.38 -13.18
CA PRO A 39 6.73 11.06 -13.48
C PRO A 39 6.85 10.19 -12.22
N PHE A 40 7.18 10.78 -11.07
CA PHE A 40 7.30 10.04 -9.82
C PHE A 40 5.96 9.41 -9.41
N ASN A 41 4.89 10.20 -9.38
CA ASN A 41 3.55 9.72 -9.04
C ASN A 41 3.06 8.62 -9.99
N ALA A 42 3.40 8.71 -11.28
CA ALA A 42 3.11 7.66 -12.25
C ALA A 42 3.81 6.34 -11.88
N LYS A 43 5.08 6.40 -11.48
CA LYS A 43 5.86 5.24 -11.01
C LYS A 43 5.34 4.66 -9.69
N VAL A 44 4.90 5.52 -8.76
CA VAL A 44 4.22 5.08 -7.53
C VAL A 44 2.95 4.29 -7.86
N LYS A 45 2.10 4.83 -8.73
CA LYS A 45 0.87 4.15 -9.15
C LYS A 45 1.16 2.84 -9.88
N GLU A 46 2.16 2.81 -10.77
CA GLU A 46 2.61 1.61 -11.48
C GLU A 46 3.00 0.51 -10.49
N LEU A 47 3.92 0.80 -9.57
CA LEU A 47 4.42 -0.16 -8.58
C LEU A 47 3.28 -0.69 -7.70
N LEU A 48 2.48 0.21 -7.11
CA LEU A 48 1.41 -0.19 -6.19
C LEU A 48 0.29 -0.98 -6.89
N SER A 49 -0.05 -0.66 -8.14
CA SER A 49 -1.05 -1.43 -8.91
C SER A 49 -0.55 -2.84 -9.23
N GLY A 50 0.73 -2.99 -9.53
CA GLY A 50 1.37 -4.29 -9.70
C GLY A 50 1.37 -5.10 -8.39
N LEU A 51 1.68 -4.45 -7.27
CA LEU A 51 1.64 -5.08 -5.95
C LEU A 51 0.22 -5.45 -5.51
N SER A 52 -0.79 -4.62 -5.81
CA SER A 52 -2.22 -4.93 -5.59
C SER A 52 -2.61 -6.27 -6.24
N THR A 53 -2.20 -6.45 -7.50
CA THR A 53 -2.46 -7.70 -8.23
C THR A 53 -1.73 -8.89 -7.58
N LYS A 54 -0.45 -8.72 -7.22
CA LYS A 54 0.33 -9.77 -6.55
C LYS A 54 -0.21 -10.14 -5.17
N ALA A 55 -0.62 -9.16 -4.36
CA ALA A 55 -1.17 -9.40 -3.04
C ALA A 55 -2.50 -10.16 -3.13
N SER A 56 -3.37 -9.78 -4.06
CA SER A 56 -4.69 -10.42 -4.23
C SER A 56 -4.64 -11.89 -4.65
N SER A 57 -3.57 -12.31 -5.34
CA SER A 57 -3.34 -13.70 -5.76
C SER A 57 -2.44 -14.50 -4.82
N ASN A 58 -1.85 -13.83 -3.81
CA ASN A 58 -0.98 -14.47 -2.84
C ASN A 58 -1.83 -15.04 -1.67
N PRO A 59 -1.65 -16.31 -1.26
CA PRO A 59 -2.32 -16.88 -0.08
C PRO A 59 -2.09 -16.11 1.23
N LYS A 60 -1.05 -15.27 1.29
CA LYS A 60 -0.76 -14.39 2.43
C LYS A 60 -1.40 -13.00 2.32
N PHE A 61 -2.05 -12.67 1.20
CA PHE A 61 -2.69 -11.38 0.95
C PHE A 61 -1.73 -10.20 1.15
N TYR A 62 -0.49 -10.37 0.70
CA TYR A 62 0.62 -9.46 0.94
C TYR A 62 1.58 -9.48 -0.23
N ALA A 63 2.12 -8.31 -0.59
CA ALA A 63 3.20 -8.20 -1.55
C ALA A 63 4.10 -7.01 -1.26
N THR A 64 5.40 -7.19 -1.51
CA THR A 64 6.39 -6.12 -1.59
C THR A 64 7.05 -6.13 -2.94
N GLY A 65 7.61 -4.99 -3.31
CA GLY A 65 8.44 -4.87 -4.50
C GLY A 65 9.16 -3.56 -4.52
N GLU A 66 10.04 -3.44 -5.51
CA GLU A 66 10.85 -2.27 -5.75
C GLU A 66 10.85 -1.94 -7.24
N LEU A 67 11.10 -0.67 -7.54
CA LEU A 67 11.19 -0.14 -8.89
C LEU A 67 12.34 0.87 -8.91
N GLU A 68 13.35 0.61 -9.74
CA GLU A 68 14.47 1.52 -9.93
C GLU A 68 13.97 2.79 -10.64
N LEU A 69 14.19 3.96 -10.02
CA LEU A 69 13.88 5.26 -10.60
C LEU A 69 15.10 5.84 -11.34
N SER A 70 16.28 5.60 -10.78
CA SER A 70 17.57 6.00 -11.34
C SER A 70 18.69 5.10 -10.79
N SER A 71 19.94 5.38 -11.14
CA SER A 71 21.11 4.66 -10.61
C SER A 71 21.33 4.84 -9.10
N SER A 72 20.73 5.85 -8.47
CA SER A 72 20.91 6.15 -7.05
C SER A 72 19.60 6.20 -6.25
N GLU A 73 18.45 5.96 -6.88
CA GLU A 73 17.16 6.04 -6.21
C GLU A 73 16.24 4.88 -6.63
N THR A 74 15.72 4.18 -5.62
CA THR A 74 14.82 3.05 -5.76
C THR A 74 13.54 3.32 -4.99
N LEU A 75 12.41 3.11 -5.64
CA LEU A 75 11.09 3.18 -5.04
C LEU A 75 10.72 1.82 -4.45
N TYR A 76 10.34 1.78 -3.18
CA TYR A 76 9.88 0.59 -2.49
C TYR A 76 8.38 0.66 -2.25
N GLY A 77 7.70 -0.48 -2.35
CA GLY A 77 6.26 -0.60 -2.17
C GLY A 77 5.88 -1.82 -1.35
N LEU A 78 4.80 -1.69 -0.59
CA LEU A 78 4.16 -2.74 0.19
C LEU A 78 2.64 -2.60 0.04
N THR A 79 1.97 -3.73 -0.12
CA THR A 79 0.50 -3.83 -0.08
C THR A 79 0.08 -5.03 0.78
N GLN A 80 -1.00 -4.87 1.52
CA GLN A 80 -1.53 -5.91 2.40
C GLN A 80 -3.05 -5.81 2.48
N CYS A 81 -3.72 -6.96 2.48
CA CYS A 81 -5.13 -7.09 2.85
C CYS A 81 -5.28 -7.96 4.10
N THR A 82 -6.39 -7.79 4.80
CA THR A 82 -6.81 -8.74 5.82
C THR A 82 -7.18 -10.07 5.17
N ARG A 83 -6.88 -11.18 5.86
CA ARG A 83 -6.96 -12.53 5.30
C ARG A 83 -8.37 -13.10 5.22
N ASP A 84 -9.35 -12.39 5.76
CA ASP A 84 -10.77 -12.75 5.71
C ASP A 84 -11.43 -12.34 4.38
N LEU A 85 -10.78 -11.50 3.56
CA LEU A 85 -11.26 -11.11 2.24
C LEU A 85 -11.06 -12.19 1.17
N SER A 86 -11.91 -12.14 0.14
CA SER A 86 -11.64 -12.82 -1.14
C SER A 86 -10.53 -12.10 -1.93
N SER A 87 -9.92 -12.79 -2.90
CA SER A 87 -8.96 -12.17 -3.83
C SER A 87 -9.54 -10.95 -4.54
N SER A 88 -10.79 -11.02 -5.01
CA SER A 88 -11.45 -9.89 -5.67
C SER A 88 -11.67 -8.70 -4.74
N ASN A 89 -12.10 -8.95 -3.50
CA ASN A 89 -12.30 -7.90 -2.49
C ASN A 89 -10.98 -7.27 -2.05
N CYS A 90 -9.92 -8.07 -1.91
CA CYS A 90 -8.59 -7.55 -1.62
C CYS A 90 -8.10 -6.62 -2.73
N LYS A 91 -8.18 -7.07 -3.99
CA LYS A 91 -7.78 -6.24 -5.13
C LYS A 91 -8.57 -4.93 -5.18
N LYS A 92 -9.89 -5.01 -5.03
CA LYS A 92 -10.75 -3.83 -4.99
C LYS A 92 -10.35 -2.87 -3.87
N CYS A 93 -10.15 -3.37 -2.65
CA CYS A 93 -9.75 -2.53 -1.52
C CYS A 93 -8.44 -1.80 -1.79
N LEU A 94 -7.42 -2.51 -2.29
CA LEU A 94 -6.12 -1.92 -2.60
C LEU A 94 -6.22 -0.90 -3.74
N ASP A 95 -6.97 -1.18 -4.79
CA ASP A 95 -7.18 -0.24 -5.89
C ASP A 95 -7.93 1.03 -5.42
N ASP A 96 -8.93 0.88 -4.55
CA ASP A 96 -9.67 1.98 -3.91
C ASP A 96 -8.79 2.78 -2.93
N ALA A 97 -7.75 2.20 -2.35
CA ALA A 97 -6.78 2.92 -1.54
C ALA A 97 -5.80 3.69 -2.45
N ILE A 98 -5.27 3.03 -3.49
CA ILE A 98 -4.32 3.62 -4.46
C ILE A 98 -4.94 4.82 -5.18
N SER A 99 -6.25 4.82 -5.42
CA SER A 99 -6.95 5.96 -6.03
C SER A 99 -6.89 7.24 -5.20
N GLU A 100 -6.58 7.16 -3.90
CA GLU A 100 -6.42 8.31 -3.00
C GLU A 100 -5.06 9.00 -3.10
N LEU A 101 -4.10 8.43 -3.84
CA LEU A 101 -2.75 9.01 -3.99
C LEU A 101 -2.76 10.53 -4.27
N PRO A 102 -3.59 11.05 -5.21
CA PRO A 102 -3.61 12.48 -5.50
C PRO A 102 -4.05 13.36 -4.32
N ASN A 103 -4.85 12.82 -3.40
CA ASN A 103 -5.34 13.57 -2.25
C ASN A 103 -4.46 13.38 -1.01
N CYS A 104 -3.89 12.18 -0.82
CA CYS A 104 -3.14 11.86 0.38
C CYS A 104 -1.67 12.27 0.30
N CYS A 105 -1.06 12.12 -0.87
CA CYS A 105 0.38 11.87 -0.95
C CYS A 105 1.00 12.47 -2.22
N ASP A 106 0.31 13.40 -2.88
CA ASP A 106 0.82 14.04 -4.09
C ASP A 106 2.19 14.69 -3.85
N ALA A 107 3.13 14.45 -4.76
CA ALA A 107 4.53 14.88 -4.69
C ALA A 107 5.34 14.35 -3.49
N LYS A 108 4.78 13.53 -2.59
CA LYS A 108 5.47 13.10 -1.37
C LYS A 108 6.43 11.95 -1.65
N ARG A 109 7.64 12.01 -1.05
CA ARG A 109 8.68 10.97 -1.14
C ARG A 109 8.24 9.60 -0.57
N GLY A 110 7.22 9.60 0.26
CA GLY A 110 6.63 8.40 0.83
C GLY A 110 5.19 8.66 1.26
N GLY A 111 4.36 7.63 1.22
CA GLY A 111 2.93 7.76 1.47
C GLY A 111 2.29 6.45 1.90
N ARG A 112 1.25 6.56 2.73
CA ARG A 112 0.48 5.44 3.28
C ARG A 112 -0.99 5.78 3.32
N VAL A 113 -1.79 4.80 2.92
CA VAL A 113 -3.23 4.76 3.20
C VAL A 113 -3.49 3.47 3.95
N VAL A 114 -4.04 3.59 5.14
CA VAL A 114 -4.42 2.46 6.00
C VAL A 114 -5.94 2.49 6.16
N GLY A 115 -6.62 1.51 5.56
CA GLY A 115 -8.05 1.26 5.76
C GLY A 115 -8.27 0.04 6.65
N GLY A 116 -9.53 -0.26 7.00
CA GLY A 116 -9.88 -1.38 7.88
C GLY A 116 -9.50 -2.75 7.31
N SER A 117 -9.59 -2.94 5.99
CA SER A 117 -9.32 -4.23 5.35
C SER A 117 -8.07 -4.30 4.47
N CYS A 118 -7.43 -3.17 4.18
CA CYS A 118 -6.21 -3.16 3.39
C CYS A 118 -5.39 -1.89 3.63
N ASN A 119 -4.11 -1.96 3.27
CA ASN A 119 -3.22 -0.82 3.30
C ASN A 119 -2.16 -0.90 2.20
N PHE A 120 -1.60 0.26 1.87
CA PHE A 120 -0.34 0.33 1.14
C PHE A 120 0.64 1.29 1.83
N ARG A 121 1.91 1.09 1.50
CA ARG A 121 3.00 2.00 1.83
C ARG A 121 3.98 2.06 0.66
N TYR A 122 4.43 3.25 0.31
CA TYR A 122 5.60 3.44 -0.55
C TYR A 122 6.60 4.39 0.11
N GLU A 123 7.87 4.17 -0.15
CA GLU A 123 8.98 4.96 0.39
C GLU A 123 10.19 4.91 -0.58
N LEU A 124 11.10 5.87 -0.45
CA LEU A 124 12.40 5.88 -1.16
C LEU A 124 13.53 5.22 -0.35
N TYR A 125 13.17 4.35 0.60
CA TYR A 125 14.07 3.54 1.39
C TYR A 125 13.43 2.15 1.65
N PRO A 126 14.23 1.11 1.93
CA PRO A 126 13.70 -0.24 2.18
C PRO A 126 12.64 -0.28 3.27
N ILE A 127 11.48 -0.87 2.97
CA ILE A 127 10.35 -1.01 3.90
C ILE A 127 10.46 -2.29 4.74
N VAL A 128 11.13 -3.31 4.22
CA VAL A 128 11.33 -4.61 4.86
C VAL A 128 12.83 -4.91 4.94
N ASP A 129 13.25 -5.49 6.06
CA ASP A 129 14.61 -5.99 6.20
C ASP A 129 14.85 -7.17 5.22
N PRO A 130 16.07 -7.29 4.65
CA PRO A 130 16.44 -8.39 3.75
C PRO A 130 16.29 -9.80 4.36
#